data_AF-A0A8E9XIJ1-F1
#
_entry.id   AF-A0A8E9XIJ1-F1
#
_cell.length_a   1.000
_cell.length_b   1.000
_cell.length_c   1.000
_cell.angle_alpha   90.00
_cell.angle_beta   90.00
_cell.angle_gamma   90.00
#
_symmetry.space_group_name_H-M   'P 1'
#
loop_
_entity.id
_entity.type
_entity.pdbx_description
1 polymer ?
#
loop_
_entity_poly.entity_id
_entity_poly.type
_entity_poly.pdbx_seq_one_letter_code
_entity_poly.pdbx_strand_id
1 'polypeptide(L)'
;MQETLTLMTGPPQTSFSVILMWGGKGLQIGQYASVAADINAGENSHLLIGYNRGNESWENTRKCTVNDNSGVTNCSQPTLSDKELANLPYSTLTGDIHLDKNAALTLGKALYTGAVKAATDSTFSMASNSKWVMSSGSTTGTLKMAPGASIVLSDSTQNNVLNVMGDLEGEGEFELNTRLAEKSGDSIVVHGLASGSYTLKVKDNGGDPVQDGRMQALMSFNNPQQDFSLVNVALAGGYADIGTYRYRLTRQENGIRISFRRIRISFRRIRISFRRIRISFRRIRISFRRIRISFRRIRISFRRIRIGLRRIRIRFGRL
;
A
#
# COMPACT_ATOMS: atom_id res chain seq x y z
N MET A 1 -15.80 34.74 8.41
CA MET A 1 -14.97 34.10 7.36
C MET A 1 -13.60 33.90 7.96
N GLN A 2 -13.15 32.66 8.15
CA GLN A 2 -11.75 32.41 8.53
C GLN A 2 -10.85 32.75 7.35
N GLU A 3 -9.76 33.48 7.61
CA GLU A 3 -8.76 33.78 6.60
C GLU A 3 -8.11 32.47 6.14
N THR A 4 -8.19 32.19 4.83
CA THR A 4 -7.65 30.95 4.24
C THR A 4 -6.70 31.30 3.10
N LEU A 5 -5.45 30.87 3.20
CA LEU A 5 -4.51 30.95 2.07
C LEU A 5 -4.80 29.80 1.11
N THR A 6 -4.90 30.07 -0.19
CA THR A 6 -5.13 29.04 -1.21
C THR A 6 -3.94 28.93 -2.17
N LEU A 7 -3.30 27.76 -2.21
CA LEU A 7 -2.25 27.41 -3.14
C LEU A 7 -2.84 26.63 -4.32
N MET A 8 -2.77 27.19 -5.53
CA MET A 8 -3.18 26.54 -6.78
C MET A 8 -1.97 26.45 -7.71
N THR A 9 -1.01 25.60 -7.36
CA THR A 9 0.27 25.50 -8.06
C THR A 9 0.26 24.33 -9.05
N GLY A 10 0.16 24.62 -10.35
CA GLY A 10 0.39 23.61 -11.38
C GLY A 10 1.85 23.14 -11.39
N PRO A 11 2.17 22.02 -12.07
CA PRO A 11 3.56 21.59 -12.24
C PRO A 11 4.41 22.71 -12.91
N PRO A 12 5.69 22.89 -12.50
CA PRO A 12 6.46 22.04 -11.59
C PRO A 12 6.08 22.19 -10.10
N GLN A 13 6.43 21.18 -9.29
CA GLN A 13 6.15 21.16 -7.84
C GLN A 13 6.66 22.45 -7.18
N THR A 14 5.81 23.10 -6.40
CA THR A 14 6.19 24.28 -5.61
C THR A 14 6.74 23.83 -4.27
N SER A 15 7.94 24.29 -3.92
CA SER A 15 8.60 23.90 -2.68
C SER A 15 8.70 25.07 -1.71
N PHE A 16 8.38 24.79 -0.45
CA PHE A 16 8.64 25.65 0.70
C PHE A 16 9.40 24.83 1.73
N SER A 17 10.20 25.46 2.59
CA SER A 17 10.81 24.75 3.71
C SER A 17 9.76 24.34 4.73
N VAL A 18 9.01 25.32 5.25
CA VAL A 18 7.96 25.11 6.25
C VAL A 18 6.83 26.11 6.00
N ILE A 19 5.57 25.67 6.13
CA ILE A 19 4.39 26.54 6.14
C ILE A 19 3.84 26.56 7.57
N LEU A 20 3.72 27.76 8.14
CA LEU A 20 3.21 27.97 9.49
C LEU A 20 1.80 28.57 9.42
N MET A 21 0.84 27.95 10.09
CA MET A 21 -0.53 28.43 10.19
C MET A 21 -0.82 28.76 11.66
N TRP A 22 -1.21 30.01 11.94
CA TRP A 22 -1.48 30.50 13.29
C TRP A 22 -2.81 31.23 13.38
N GLY A 23 -3.38 31.30 14.58
CA GLY A 23 -4.59 32.08 14.86
C GLY A 23 -5.85 31.49 14.23
N GLY A 24 -5.95 30.15 14.16
CA GLY A 24 -7.13 29.47 13.62
C GLY A 24 -7.37 29.68 12.12
N LYS A 25 -6.31 30.02 11.36
CA LYS A 25 -6.38 30.29 9.92
C LYS A 25 -6.39 29.00 9.10
N GLY A 26 -6.91 29.11 7.88
CA GLY A 26 -6.98 28.02 6.93
C GLY A 26 -5.81 28.01 5.94
N LEU A 27 -5.42 26.83 5.48
CA LEU A 27 -4.58 26.63 4.30
C LEU A 27 -5.27 25.62 3.40
N GLN A 28 -5.45 25.99 2.13
CA GLN A 28 -5.97 25.12 1.12
C GLN A 28 -4.91 24.86 0.04
N ILE A 29 -4.51 23.61 -0.13
CA ILE A 29 -3.79 23.12 -1.30
C ILE A 29 -4.85 22.65 -2.29
N GLY A 30 -5.11 23.46 -3.31
CA GLY A 30 -6.24 23.31 -4.23
C GLY A 30 -6.10 22.14 -5.21
N GLN A 31 -6.98 22.14 -6.22
CA GLN A 31 -6.97 21.11 -7.27
C GLN A 31 -5.71 21.20 -8.12
N TYR A 32 -5.22 20.05 -8.60
CA TYR A 32 -4.01 19.93 -9.44
C TYR A 32 -2.74 20.51 -8.82
N ALA A 33 -2.75 20.79 -7.51
CA ALA A 33 -1.63 21.38 -6.84
C ALA A 33 -0.56 20.33 -6.52
N SER A 34 0.71 20.70 -6.65
CA SER A 34 1.83 19.88 -6.19
C SER A 34 2.74 20.73 -5.29
N VAL A 35 2.82 20.34 -4.01
CA VAL A 35 3.53 21.08 -2.96
C VAL A 35 4.52 20.17 -2.26
N ALA A 36 5.73 20.67 -1.99
CA ALA A 36 6.67 20.08 -1.05
C ALA A 36 6.90 21.05 0.11
N ALA A 37 6.43 20.72 1.31
CA ALA A 37 6.62 21.54 2.50
C ALA A 37 6.26 20.76 3.76
N ASP A 38 7.00 21.00 4.84
CA ASP A 38 6.50 20.67 6.18
C ASP A 38 5.43 21.69 6.57
N ILE A 39 4.38 21.25 7.27
CA ILE A 39 3.26 22.13 7.67
C ILE A 39 3.04 22.04 9.17
N ASN A 40 3.08 23.20 9.84
CA ASN A 40 2.69 23.32 11.24
C ASN A 40 1.36 24.08 11.32
N ALA A 41 0.29 23.35 11.61
CA ALA A 41 -1.03 23.92 11.87
C ALA A 41 -1.20 24.15 13.38
N GLY A 42 -1.16 25.42 13.78
CA GLY A 42 -1.40 25.83 15.17
C GLY A 42 -2.86 25.67 15.59
N GLU A 43 -3.15 26.04 16.83
CA GLU A 43 -4.47 25.83 17.45
C GLU A 43 -5.64 26.31 16.58
N ASN A 44 -6.69 25.48 16.50
CA ASN A 44 -7.93 25.74 15.75
C ASN A 44 -7.75 25.98 14.24
N SER A 45 -6.58 25.66 13.66
CA SER A 45 -6.27 25.90 12.24
C SER A 45 -6.80 24.77 11.35
N HIS A 46 -7.05 25.07 10.07
CA HIS A 46 -7.72 24.15 9.13
C HIS A 46 -6.87 23.93 7.88
N LEU A 47 -6.39 22.71 7.65
CA LEU A 47 -5.61 22.34 6.47
C LEU A 47 -6.45 21.47 5.54
N LEU A 48 -6.67 21.92 4.31
CA LEU A 48 -7.38 21.18 3.26
C LEU A 48 -6.43 20.89 2.09
N ILE A 49 -6.35 19.63 1.65
CA ILE A 49 -5.49 19.22 0.54
C ILE A 49 -6.29 18.46 -0.51
N GLY A 50 -6.25 18.95 -1.74
CA GLY A 50 -6.98 18.40 -2.88
C GLY A 50 -8.45 18.77 -2.90
N TYR A 51 -9.17 18.25 -3.90
CA TYR A 51 -10.60 18.49 -4.04
C TYR A 51 -11.39 17.73 -2.99
N ASN A 52 -12.16 18.43 -2.17
CA ASN A 52 -13.09 17.88 -1.21
C ASN A 52 -14.42 18.62 -1.24
N ARG A 53 -15.47 17.89 -0.89
CA ARG A 53 -16.81 18.42 -0.67
C ARG A 53 -17.34 17.89 0.65
N GLY A 54 -17.13 18.66 1.72
CA GLY A 54 -17.57 18.34 3.07
C GLY A 54 -18.86 19.06 3.45
N ASN A 55 -19.28 18.85 4.69
CA ASN A 55 -20.47 19.51 5.25
C ASN A 55 -20.13 20.92 5.73
N GLU A 56 -18.88 21.14 6.14
CA GLU A 56 -18.41 22.43 6.64
C GLU A 56 -17.77 23.28 5.55
N SER A 57 -17.89 24.61 5.66
CA SER A 57 -17.32 25.54 4.66
C SER A 57 -15.79 25.43 4.52
N TRP A 58 -15.08 25.12 5.59
CA TRP A 58 -13.62 24.97 5.62
C TRP A 58 -13.14 23.60 5.08
N GLU A 59 -14.04 22.63 4.96
CA GLU A 59 -13.77 21.34 4.32
C GLU A 59 -13.97 21.39 2.79
N ASN A 60 -14.53 22.49 2.27
CA ASN A 60 -14.94 22.61 0.88
C ASN A 60 -13.88 23.31 0.03
N THR A 61 -13.40 22.66 -1.02
CA THR A 61 -12.40 23.24 -1.91
C THR A 61 -12.97 24.43 -2.67
N ARG A 62 -12.28 25.57 -2.60
CA ARG A 62 -12.58 26.76 -3.40
C ARG A 62 -11.64 26.87 -4.59
N LYS A 63 -12.18 27.15 -5.76
CA LYS A 63 -11.42 27.55 -6.95
C LYS A 63 -11.51 29.07 -7.06
N CYS A 64 -10.36 29.73 -7.00
CA CYS A 64 -10.27 31.17 -7.18
C CYS A 64 -9.62 31.48 -8.53
N THR A 65 -10.14 32.49 -9.23
CA THR A 65 -9.56 33.00 -10.47
C THR A 65 -9.35 34.50 -10.30
N VAL A 66 -8.16 34.96 -10.65
CA VAL A 66 -7.85 36.39 -10.71
C VAL A 66 -8.09 36.84 -12.14
N ASN A 67 -8.86 37.92 -12.31
CA ASN A 67 -8.99 38.55 -13.62
C ASN A 67 -7.73 39.37 -13.90
N ASP A 68 -6.99 39.02 -14.94
CA ASP A 68 -5.70 39.66 -15.27
C ASP A 68 -5.83 41.16 -15.57
N ASN A 69 -6.99 41.62 -16.05
CA ASN A 69 -7.21 43.02 -16.41
C ASN A 69 -7.66 43.88 -15.23
N SER A 70 -8.46 43.33 -14.31
CA SER A 70 -9.03 44.10 -13.20
C SER A 70 -8.41 43.79 -11.84
N GLY A 71 -7.62 42.73 -11.72
CA GLY A 71 -7.10 42.21 -10.45
C GLY A 71 -8.18 41.62 -9.54
N VAL A 72 -9.45 41.59 -9.97
CA VAL A 72 -10.55 41.07 -9.16
C VAL A 72 -10.42 39.57 -9.02
N THR A 73 -10.44 39.10 -7.77
CA THR A 73 -10.42 37.67 -7.44
C THR A 73 -11.84 37.17 -7.25
N ASN A 74 -12.24 36.20 -8.06
CA ASN A 74 -13.53 35.51 -7.93
C ASN A 74 -13.29 34.08 -7.45
N CYS A 75 -13.89 33.72 -6.32
CA CYS A 75 -13.83 32.38 -5.77
C CYS A 75 -15.19 31.69 -5.83
N SER A 76 -15.22 30.44 -6.28
CA SER A 76 -16.42 29.60 -6.27
C SER A 76 -16.07 28.20 -5.78
N GLN A 77 -17.07 27.48 -5.28
CA GLN A 77 -16.92 26.05 -5.00
C GLN A 77 -17.28 25.27 -6.27
N PRO A 78 -16.31 24.64 -6.96
CA PRO A 78 -16.61 23.82 -8.11
C PRO A 78 -17.41 22.59 -7.67
N THR A 79 -18.48 22.29 -8.41
CA THR A 79 -19.21 21.03 -8.28
C THR A 79 -18.80 20.14 -9.43
N LEU A 80 -18.11 19.03 -9.14
CA LEU A 80 -17.69 18.05 -10.13
C LEU A 80 -18.67 16.87 -10.17
N SER A 81 -19.02 16.41 -11.37
CA SER A 81 -19.68 15.13 -11.58
C SER A 81 -18.74 13.96 -11.23
N ASP A 82 -19.28 12.76 -11.02
CA ASP A 82 -18.48 11.56 -10.72
C ASP A 82 -17.41 11.27 -11.77
N LYS A 83 -17.73 11.53 -13.05
CA LYS A 83 -16.78 11.35 -14.17
C LYS A 83 -15.65 12.37 -14.13
N GLU A 84 -15.95 13.63 -13.85
CA GLU A 84 -14.94 14.68 -13.71
C GLU A 84 -14.07 14.41 -12.48
N LEU A 85 -14.69 14.05 -11.36
CA LEU A 85 -13.98 13.68 -10.15
C LEU A 85 -13.08 12.48 -10.37
N ALA A 86 -13.51 11.44 -11.09
CA ALA A 86 -12.68 10.28 -11.39
C ALA A 86 -11.44 10.64 -12.23
N ASN A 87 -11.60 11.52 -13.22
CA ASN A 87 -10.53 11.97 -14.11
C ASN A 87 -9.61 13.04 -13.50
N LEU A 88 -10.06 13.72 -12.43
CA LEU A 88 -9.25 14.70 -11.71
C LEU A 88 -7.97 14.03 -11.17
N PRO A 89 -6.76 14.45 -11.56
CA PRO A 89 -5.52 14.00 -10.96
C PRO A 89 -5.46 14.30 -9.46
N TYR A 90 -4.69 13.50 -8.74
CA TYR A 90 -4.42 13.75 -7.33
C TYR A 90 -3.63 15.05 -7.18
N SER A 91 -4.03 15.87 -6.21
CA SER A 91 -3.16 16.94 -5.70
C SER A 91 -2.14 16.30 -4.77
N THR A 92 -0.88 16.73 -4.80
CA THR A 92 0.19 16.10 -4.03
C THR A 92 0.75 17.05 -2.97
N LEU A 93 0.95 16.50 -1.77
CA LEU A 93 1.75 17.12 -0.72
C LEU A 93 2.83 16.13 -0.29
N THR A 94 4.07 16.60 -0.22
CA THR A 94 5.19 15.89 0.37
C THR A 94 5.83 16.72 1.48
N GLY A 95 6.05 16.12 2.65
CA GLY A 95 6.56 16.79 3.85
C GLY A 95 5.74 16.39 5.07
N ASP A 96 6.23 16.67 6.26
CA ASP A 96 5.59 16.23 7.50
C ASP A 96 4.55 17.26 7.98
N ILE A 97 3.50 16.79 8.67
CA ILE A 97 2.44 17.65 9.21
C ILE A 97 2.40 17.57 10.74
N HIS A 98 2.47 18.73 11.39
CA HIS A 98 2.16 18.90 12.79
C HIS A 98 0.80 19.58 12.97
N LEU A 99 -0.08 18.97 13.76
CA LEU A 99 -1.39 19.54 14.12
C LEU A 99 -1.43 19.80 15.62
N ASP A 100 -1.68 21.04 16.02
CA ASP A 100 -1.87 21.43 17.41
C ASP A 100 -3.34 21.23 17.84
N LYS A 101 -3.68 21.67 19.05
CA LYS A 101 -4.99 21.50 19.67
C LYS A 101 -6.13 21.98 18.77
N ASN A 102 -7.17 21.15 18.64
CA ASN A 102 -8.35 21.40 17.81
C ASN A 102 -8.05 21.74 16.33
N ALA A 103 -6.84 21.52 15.84
CA ALA A 103 -6.54 21.70 14.43
C ALA A 103 -7.19 20.58 13.61
N ALA A 104 -7.61 20.90 12.39
CA ALA A 104 -8.23 19.96 11.47
C ALA A 104 -7.40 19.79 10.20
N LEU A 105 -7.18 18.55 9.80
CA LEU A 105 -6.63 18.16 8.50
C LEU A 105 -7.70 17.43 7.69
N THR A 106 -7.97 17.91 6.49
CA THR A 106 -8.85 17.26 5.51
C THR A 106 -8.06 16.89 4.26
N LEU A 107 -7.95 15.60 3.99
CA LEU A 107 -7.53 15.10 2.68
C LEU A 107 -8.77 14.89 1.82
N GLY A 108 -8.83 15.60 0.70
CA GLY A 108 -9.76 15.35 -0.41
C GLY A 108 -9.19 14.34 -1.39
N LYS A 109 -9.41 14.54 -2.69
CA LYS A 109 -8.72 13.80 -3.75
C LYS A 109 -7.24 14.21 -3.83
N ALA A 110 -6.45 13.67 -2.91
CA ALA A 110 -5.05 14.02 -2.71
C ALA A 110 -4.19 12.79 -2.36
N LEU A 111 -2.92 12.86 -2.78
CA LEU A 111 -1.85 11.95 -2.38
C LEU A 111 -0.93 12.72 -1.44
N TYR A 112 -1.00 12.37 -0.17
CA TYR A 112 -0.13 12.92 0.86
C TYR A 112 0.99 11.92 1.17
N THR A 113 2.24 12.39 1.21
CA THR A 113 3.41 11.58 1.58
C THR A 113 4.19 12.29 2.69
N GLY A 114 4.17 11.73 3.89
CA GLY A 114 4.76 12.36 5.07
C GLY A 114 4.27 11.75 6.38
N ALA A 115 4.89 12.13 7.48
CA ALA A 115 4.47 11.75 8.82
C ALA A 115 3.46 12.74 9.37
N VAL A 116 2.59 12.28 10.27
CA VAL A 116 1.67 13.16 11.00
C VAL A 116 1.98 13.08 12.48
N LYS A 117 2.10 14.24 13.12
CA LYS A 117 2.16 14.35 14.59
C LYS A 117 1.07 15.31 15.04
N ALA A 118 -0.01 14.77 15.57
CA ALA A 118 -1.19 15.54 15.92
C ALA A 118 -1.48 15.50 17.44
N ALA A 119 -2.04 16.60 17.97
CA ALA A 119 -2.63 16.62 19.30
C ALA A 119 -3.86 15.70 19.38
N THR A 120 -4.19 15.20 20.57
CA THR A 120 -5.27 14.21 20.74
C THR A 120 -6.65 14.74 20.34
N ASP A 121 -6.91 16.02 20.54
CA ASP A 121 -8.14 16.75 20.22
C ASP A 121 -8.19 17.29 18.78
N SER A 122 -7.15 17.04 17.98
CA SER A 122 -7.17 17.32 16.53
C SER A 122 -8.05 16.33 15.77
N THR A 123 -8.45 16.70 14.55
CA THR A 123 -9.19 15.82 13.64
C THR A 123 -8.44 15.66 12.32
N PHE A 124 -8.33 14.41 11.84
CA PHE A 124 -7.84 14.08 10.52
C PHE A 124 -8.94 13.35 9.74
N SER A 125 -9.53 14.02 8.75
CA SER A 125 -10.57 13.49 7.86
C SER A 125 -10.01 13.15 6.47
N MET A 126 -10.30 11.95 5.98
CA MET A 126 -9.93 11.49 4.64
C MET A 126 -11.18 11.21 3.81
N ALA A 127 -11.39 11.98 2.74
CA ALA A 127 -12.48 11.80 1.80
C ALA A 127 -12.29 10.56 0.90
N SER A 128 -13.31 10.21 0.13
CA SER A 128 -13.22 9.13 -0.86
C SER A 128 -12.11 9.41 -1.88
N ASN A 129 -11.29 8.40 -2.16
CA ASN A 129 -10.08 8.50 -2.99
C ASN A 129 -8.98 9.39 -2.40
N SER A 130 -8.93 9.55 -1.07
CA SER A 130 -7.72 10.07 -0.41
C SER A 130 -6.67 8.98 -0.30
N LYS A 131 -5.41 9.33 -0.47
CA LYS A 131 -4.29 8.43 -0.21
C LYS A 131 -3.25 9.10 0.67
N TRP A 132 -2.91 8.46 1.78
CA TRP A 132 -1.80 8.84 2.64
C TRP A 132 -0.73 7.74 2.61
N VAL A 133 0.51 8.12 2.35
CA VAL A 133 1.70 7.29 2.45
C VAL A 133 2.55 7.81 3.59
N MET A 134 2.70 7.04 4.65
CA MET A 134 3.49 7.41 5.81
C MET A 134 4.98 7.32 5.50
N SER A 135 5.73 8.40 5.77
CA SER A 135 7.20 8.40 5.69
C SER A 135 7.84 7.75 6.93
N SER A 136 7.20 7.88 8.09
CA SER A 136 7.62 7.27 9.36
C SER A 136 6.42 7.06 10.30
N GLY A 137 6.65 6.49 11.48
CA GLY A 137 5.62 6.31 12.51
C GLY A 137 4.88 7.63 12.80
N SER A 138 3.55 7.56 12.89
CA SER A 138 2.69 8.73 12.95
C SER A 138 1.67 8.63 14.09
N THR A 139 1.24 9.79 14.58
CA THR A 139 0.23 9.94 15.62
C THR A 139 -0.84 10.92 15.15
N THR A 140 -2.10 10.49 15.21
CA THR A 140 -3.28 11.32 14.89
C THR A 140 -4.13 11.56 16.13
N GLY A 141 -4.96 12.61 16.13
CA GLY A 141 -6.12 12.71 17.01
C GLY A 141 -7.22 11.76 16.54
N THR A 142 -8.44 12.25 16.39
CA THR A 142 -9.53 11.50 15.76
C THR A 142 -9.25 11.32 14.27
N LEU A 143 -9.33 10.08 13.77
CA LEU A 143 -9.12 9.73 12.37
C LEU A 143 -10.45 9.28 11.75
N LYS A 144 -10.91 10.03 10.75
CA LYS A 144 -12.15 9.74 10.01
C LYS A 144 -11.81 9.34 8.58
N MET A 145 -12.29 8.19 8.15
CA MET A 145 -12.06 7.69 6.80
C MET A 145 -13.38 7.49 6.07
N ALA A 146 -13.49 8.02 4.85
CA ALA A 146 -14.60 7.76 3.96
C ALA A 146 -14.30 6.55 3.05
N PRO A 147 -15.34 5.85 2.54
CA PRO A 147 -15.15 4.71 1.65
C PRO A 147 -14.20 5.02 0.48
N GLY A 148 -13.20 4.15 0.30
CA GLY A 148 -12.15 4.30 -0.71
C GLY A 148 -10.93 5.13 -0.27
N ALA A 149 -10.91 5.69 0.94
CA ALA A 149 -9.70 6.24 1.53
C ALA A 149 -8.69 5.12 1.84
N SER A 150 -7.40 5.40 1.62
CA SER A 150 -6.32 4.43 1.85
C SER A 150 -5.13 5.03 2.58
N ILE A 151 -4.60 4.29 3.55
CA ILE A 151 -3.37 4.62 4.28
C ILE A 151 -2.36 3.52 4.05
N VAL A 152 -1.19 3.88 3.54
CA VAL A 152 -0.04 3.00 3.37
C VAL A 152 0.94 3.28 4.51
N LEU A 153 1.07 2.34 5.45
CA LEU A 153 1.88 2.55 6.65
C LEU A 153 3.38 2.57 6.34
N SER A 154 3.83 1.77 5.39
CA SER A 154 5.19 1.84 4.87
C SER A 154 5.21 1.35 3.42
N ASP A 155 6.23 1.76 2.67
CA ASP A 155 6.53 1.25 1.32
C ASP A 155 7.86 0.47 1.26
N SER A 156 8.52 0.29 2.41
CA SER A 156 9.91 -0.18 2.52
C SER A 156 10.10 -1.19 3.66
N THR A 157 11.36 -1.41 4.06
CA THR A 157 11.76 -2.28 5.17
C THR A 157 11.61 -1.63 6.54
N GLN A 158 11.28 -0.35 6.63
CA GLN A 158 11.05 0.29 7.93
C GLN A 158 9.63 -0.03 8.42
N ASN A 159 9.51 -0.47 9.67
CA ASN A 159 8.21 -0.72 10.30
C ASN A 159 7.70 0.59 10.89
N ASN A 160 6.48 0.94 10.54
CA ASN A 160 5.81 2.12 11.06
C ASN A 160 4.64 1.73 11.97
N VAL A 161 4.46 2.52 13.02
CA VAL A 161 3.29 2.42 13.90
C VAL A 161 2.41 3.63 13.67
N LEU A 162 1.13 3.40 13.39
CA LEU A 162 0.11 4.45 13.38
C LEU A 162 -0.62 4.43 14.72
N ASN A 163 -0.46 5.50 15.50
CA ASN A 163 -1.20 5.70 16.75
C ASN A 163 -2.38 6.63 16.52
N VAL A 164 -3.60 6.13 16.63
CA VAL A 164 -4.82 6.94 16.63
C VAL A 164 -5.17 7.23 18.08
N MET A 165 -4.85 8.44 18.55
CA MET A 165 -5.03 8.81 19.96
C MET A 165 -6.49 9.09 20.31
N GLY A 166 -7.27 9.59 19.34
CA GLY A 166 -8.71 9.76 19.43
C GLY A 166 -9.48 8.57 18.84
N ASP A 167 -10.68 8.85 18.35
CA ASP A 167 -11.56 7.84 17.77
C ASP A 167 -11.15 7.49 16.32
N LEU A 168 -11.44 6.26 15.90
CA LEU A 168 -11.30 5.79 14.53
C LEU A 168 -12.68 5.56 13.93
N GLU A 169 -13.10 6.37 12.97
CA GLU A 169 -14.47 6.39 12.46
C GLU A 169 -14.55 6.19 10.94
N GLY A 170 -15.55 5.42 10.50
CA GLY A 170 -15.92 5.29 9.09
C GLY A 170 -15.36 4.04 8.42
N GLU A 171 -14.85 4.18 7.20
CA GLU A 171 -14.46 3.06 6.35
C GLU A 171 -13.18 3.35 5.57
N GLY A 172 -12.32 2.35 5.40
CA GLY A 172 -11.06 2.55 4.68
C GLY A 172 -10.20 1.30 4.51
N GLU A 173 -9.11 1.47 3.76
CA GLU A 173 -8.08 0.45 3.59
C GLU A 173 -6.77 0.87 4.28
N PHE A 174 -6.19 -0.05 5.04
CA PHE A 174 -4.83 0.06 5.56
C PHE A 174 -3.93 -0.92 4.81
N GLU A 175 -2.87 -0.43 4.19
CA GLU A 175 -1.83 -1.25 3.58
C GLU A 175 -0.64 -1.36 4.55
N LEU A 176 -0.38 -2.58 5.00
CA LEU A 176 0.65 -2.90 6.00
C LEU A 176 1.74 -3.76 5.34
N ASN A 177 3.00 -3.46 5.62
CA ASN A 177 4.10 -4.39 5.38
C ASN A 177 4.43 -5.15 6.66
N THR A 178 4.58 -6.46 6.52
CA THR A 178 5.01 -7.36 7.60
C THR A 178 6.29 -8.09 7.22
N ARG A 179 6.97 -8.57 8.25
CA ARG A 179 8.03 -9.57 8.19
C ARG A 179 7.71 -10.64 9.21
N LEU A 180 6.80 -11.53 8.85
CA LEU A 180 6.28 -12.54 9.79
C LEU A 180 7.38 -13.47 10.32
N ALA A 181 8.41 -13.78 9.53
CA ALA A 181 9.55 -14.57 9.99
C ALA A 181 10.33 -13.89 11.13
N GLU A 182 10.45 -12.57 11.08
CA GLU A 182 11.14 -11.74 12.07
C GLU A 182 10.22 -11.26 13.19
N LYS A 183 8.91 -11.54 13.10
CA LYS A 183 7.89 -11.07 14.04
C LYS A 183 7.89 -9.54 14.18
N SER A 184 8.05 -8.89 13.04
CA SER A 184 8.06 -7.45 12.95
C SER A 184 7.21 -7.01 11.77
N GLY A 185 6.78 -5.76 11.78
CA GLY A 185 5.92 -5.21 10.74
C GLY A 185 5.23 -3.95 11.22
N ASP A 186 4.50 -3.35 10.29
CA ASP A 186 3.64 -2.23 10.58
C ASP A 186 2.54 -2.63 11.57
N SER A 187 2.11 -1.67 12.39
CA SER A 187 0.96 -1.88 13.27
C SER A 187 0.14 -0.61 13.46
N ILE A 188 -1.14 -0.81 13.73
CA ILE A 188 -2.09 0.26 14.02
C ILE A 188 -2.53 0.09 15.47
N VAL A 189 -2.52 1.18 16.23
CA VAL A 189 -2.96 1.18 17.63
C VAL A 189 -4.01 2.28 17.79
N VAL A 190 -5.22 1.88 18.14
CA VAL A 190 -6.34 2.79 18.41
C VAL A 190 -6.50 2.92 19.92
N HIS A 191 -6.37 4.14 20.44
CA HIS A 191 -6.47 4.45 21.85
C HIS A 191 -7.86 4.99 22.24
N GLY A 192 -8.60 5.60 21.30
CA GLY A 192 -10.02 5.93 21.45
C GLY A 192 -10.95 4.77 21.07
N LEU A 193 -12.19 5.09 20.72
CA LEU A 193 -13.18 4.12 20.24
C LEU A 193 -13.08 3.97 18.73
N ALA A 194 -13.13 2.74 18.25
CA ALA A 194 -13.21 2.42 16.84
C ALA A 194 -14.64 2.05 16.43
N SER A 195 -15.10 2.57 15.30
CA SER A 195 -16.37 2.21 14.67
C SER A 195 -16.25 2.21 13.15
N GLY A 196 -17.06 1.36 12.50
CA GLY A 196 -17.14 1.22 11.05
C GLY A 196 -16.39 0.01 10.50
N SER A 197 -15.96 0.08 9.23
CA SER A 197 -15.46 -1.09 8.48
C SER A 197 -14.12 -0.85 7.80
N TYR A 198 -13.11 -1.64 8.17
CA TYR A 198 -11.74 -1.48 7.68
C TYR A 198 -11.22 -2.74 6.99
N THR A 199 -10.50 -2.54 5.88
CA THR A 199 -9.80 -3.61 5.17
C THR A 199 -8.31 -3.50 5.42
N LEU A 200 -7.68 -4.59 5.83
CA LEU A 200 -6.23 -4.71 5.97
C LEU A 200 -5.66 -5.41 4.73
N LYS A 201 -4.83 -4.70 3.99
CA LYS A 201 -4.05 -5.23 2.87
C LYS A 201 -2.63 -5.49 3.35
N VAL A 202 -2.33 -6.76 3.60
CA VAL A 202 -1.04 -7.17 4.18
C VAL A 202 -0.12 -7.65 3.07
N LYS A 203 1.04 -7.00 2.96
CA LYS A 203 2.18 -7.45 2.17
C LYS A 203 3.23 -8.01 3.12
N ASP A 204 3.91 -9.08 2.74
CA ASP A 204 5.03 -9.61 3.50
C ASP A 204 6.26 -9.68 2.63
N ASN A 205 7.35 -9.07 3.11
CA ASN A 205 8.62 -9.00 2.41
C ASN A 205 9.70 -9.87 3.11
N GLY A 206 9.30 -10.70 4.08
CA GLY A 206 10.20 -11.53 4.87
C GLY A 206 10.44 -12.92 4.27
N GLY A 207 11.29 -13.71 4.95
CA GLY A 207 11.45 -15.13 4.66
C GLY A 207 10.21 -15.95 5.05
N ASP A 208 10.22 -17.25 4.74
CA ASP A 208 9.14 -18.15 5.17
C ASP A 208 9.04 -18.15 6.71
N PRO A 209 7.88 -17.82 7.30
CA PRO A 209 7.74 -17.67 8.73
C PRO A 209 7.92 -18.98 9.51
N VAL A 210 8.59 -18.87 10.66
CA VAL A 210 8.83 -19.98 11.59
C VAL A 210 7.50 -20.48 12.15
N GLN A 211 7.28 -21.79 12.11
CA GLN A 211 6.05 -22.45 12.55
C GLN A 211 5.95 -22.56 14.08
N ASP A 212 5.97 -21.43 14.80
CA ASP A 212 5.92 -21.40 16.27
C ASP A 212 4.51 -21.13 16.84
N GLY A 213 3.51 -20.94 15.98
CA GLY A 213 2.13 -20.69 16.37
C GLY A 213 1.87 -19.30 16.97
N ARG A 214 2.84 -18.37 16.94
CA ARG A 214 2.66 -17.02 17.46
C ARG A 214 2.02 -16.09 16.41
N MET A 215 1.20 -15.17 16.91
CA MET A 215 0.40 -14.25 16.09
C MET A 215 1.01 -12.84 16.13
N GLN A 216 1.15 -12.19 14.97
CA GLN A 216 1.53 -10.78 14.88
C GLN A 216 0.27 -9.90 15.03
N ALA A 217 0.30 -8.91 15.90
CA ALA A 217 -0.75 -7.90 15.97
C ALA A 217 -0.59 -6.93 14.81
N LEU A 218 -1.67 -6.74 14.05
CA LEU A 218 -1.73 -5.77 12.95
C LEU A 218 -2.51 -4.52 13.36
N MET A 219 -3.55 -4.72 14.16
CA MET A 219 -4.38 -3.64 14.71
C MET A 219 -4.75 -3.97 16.16
N SER A 220 -4.52 -3.03 17.07
CA SER A 220 -4.82 -3.16 18.50
C SER A 220 -5.84 -2.09 18.92
N PHE A 221 -6.78 -2.47 19.77
CA PHE A 221 -7.78 -1.56 20.37
C PHE A 221 -7.49 -1.51 21.85
N ASN A 222 -7.01 -0.36 22.33
CA ASN A 222 -6.52 -0.19 23.69
C ASN A 222 -7.54 0.46 24.63
N ASN A 223 -8.70 0.86 24.11
CA ASN A 223 -9.78 1.39 24.94
C ASN A 223 -10.61 0.25 25.58
N PRO A 224 -10.69 0.14 26.92
CA PRO A 224 -11.49 -0.89 27.58
C PRO A 224 -12.99 -0.82 27.29
N GLN A 225 -13.48 0.33 26.82
CA GLN A 225 -14.89 0.56 26.48
C GLN A 225 -15.21 0.23 25.01
N GLN A 226 -14.26 -0.34 24.26
CA GLN A 226 -14.46 -0.69 22.86
C GLN A 226 -15.64 -1.66 22.67
N ASP A 227 -16.69 -1.19 21.99
CA ASP A 227 -17.74 -2.07 21.50
C ASP A 227 -17.30 -2.72 20.19
N PHE A 228 -17.05 -4.02 20.27
CA PHE A 228 -16.57 -4.84 19.17
C PHE A 228 -17.64 -5.16 18.11
N SER A 229 -18.92 -4.87 18.38
CA SER A 229 -20.01 -4.99 17.40
C SER A 229 -20.05 -3.81 16.42
N LEU A 230 -19.50 -2.66 16.83
CA LEU A 230 -19.47 -1.43 16.03
C LEU A 230 -18.28 -1.37 15.06
N VAL A 231 -17.29 -2.27 15.21
CA VAL A 231 -16.09 -2.29 14.36
C VAL A 231 -15.89 -3.64 13.67
N ASN A 232 -15.81 -3.58 12.34
CA ASN A 232 -15.50 -4.70 11.48
C ASN A 232 -14.13 -4.50 10.83
N VAL A 233 -13.29 -5.53 10.88
CA VAL A 233 -11.97 -5.50 10.23
C VAL A 233 -11.75 -6.82 9.51
N ALA A 234 -11.44 -6.74 8.22
CA ALA A 234 -11.22 -7.89 7.35
C ALA A 234 -9.89 -7.79 6.62
N LEU A 235 -9.33 -8.93 6.19
CA LEU A 235 -8.23 -8.92 5.22
C LEU A 235 -8.78 -8.69 3.81
N ALA A 236 -8.03 -7.98 2.99
CA ALA A 236 -8.32 -7.88 1.56
C ALA A 236 -8.43 -9.29 0.95
N GLY A 237 -9.57 -9.61 0.34
CA GLY A 237 -9.83 -10.96 -0.22
C GLY A 237 -10.09 -12.06 0.82
N GLY A 238 -10.22 -11.73 2.11
CA GLY A 238 -10.56 -12.65 3.21
C GLY A 238 -9.40 -13.51 3.72
N TYR A 239 -8.21 -13.35 3.15
CA TYR A 239 -6.97 -14.02 3.58
C TYR A 239 -5.74 -13.27 3.09
N ALA A 240 -4.60 -13.44 3.77
CA ALA A 240 -3.30 -13.00 3.28
C ALA A 240 -2.47 -14.25 2.92
N ASP A 241 -2.01 -14.34 1.67
CA ASP A 241 -1.08 -15.39 1.25
C ASP A 241 0.35 -14.86 1.47
N ILE A 242 1.07 -15.43 2.44
CA ILE A 242 2.42 -15.04 2.83
C ILE A 242 3.33 -16.27 2.74
N GLY A 243 4.28 -16.21 1.81
CA GLY A 243 5.09 -17.37 1.42
C GLY A 243 4.21 -18.51 0.91
N THR A 244 4.36 -19.70 1.51
CA THR A 244 3.56 -20.89 1.15
C THR A 244 2.25 -21.06 1.96
N TYR A 245 1.94 -20.11 2.84
CA TYR A 245 0.88 -20.21 3.83
C TYR A 245 -0.21 -19.16 3.63
N ARG A 246 -1.44 -19.54 4.00
CA ARG A 246 -2.60 -18.65 4.01
C ARG A 246 -2.99 -18.29 5.43
N TYR A 247 -3.11 -17.00 5.69
CA TYR A 247 -3.41 -16.42 6.99
C TYR A 247 -4.82 -15.83 7.03
N ARG A 248 -5.40 -15.80 8.22
CA ARG A 248 -6.68 -15.14 8.52
C ARG A 248 -6.53 -14.24 9.73
N LEU A 249 -7.47 -13.32 9.93
CA LEU A 249 -7.52 -12.57 11.18
C LEU A 249 -8.17 -13.43 12.27
N THR A 250 -7.63 -13.32 13.47
CA THR A 250 -8.28 -13.76 14.70
C THR A 250 -8.37 -12.57 15.64
N ARG A 251 -9.59 -12.34 16.12
CA ARG A 251 -9.85 -11.39 17.18
C ARG A 251 -9.46 -12.01 18.52
N GLN A 252 -8.74 -11.26 19.33
CA GLN A 252 -8.46 -11.57 20.73
C GLN A 252 -8.97 -10.42 21.61
N GLU A 253 -9.00 -10.61 22.93
CA GLU A 253 -9.58 -9.65 23.89
C GLU A 253 -9.08 -8.21 23.70
N ASN A 254 -7.81 -8.02 23.30
CA ASN A 254 -7.18 -6.69 23.17
C ASN A 254 -6.73 -6.35 21.73
N GLY A 255 -7.28 -6.99 20.69
CA GLY A 255 -6.93 -6.62 19.33
C GLY A 255 -7.17 -7.66 18.23
N ILE A 256 -6.82 -7.25 17.01
CA ILE A 256 -6.92 -8.05 15.80
C ILE A 256 -5.53 -8.49 15.39
N ARG A 257 -5.34 -9.81 15.51
CA ARG A 257 -4.07 -10.46 15.23
C ARG A 257 -4.20 -11.30 13.98
N ILE A 258 -3.12 -11.44 13.24
CA ILE A 258 -3.08 -12.39 12.13
C ILE A 258 -2.76 -13.78 12.69
N SER A 259 -3.62 -14.75 12.39
CA SER A 259 -3.51 -16.12 12.84
C SER A 259 -3.43 -17.10 11.68
N PHE A 260 -2.87 -18.26 12.00
CA PHE A 260 -2.81 -19.39 11.10
C PHE A 260 -4.12 -20.17 11.14
N ARG A 261 -4.73 -20.36 9.97
CA ARG A 261 -5.55 -21.55 9.74
C ARG A 261 -4.82 -22.39 8.72
N ARG A 262 -4.46 -23.64 9.09
CA ARG A 262 -3.74 -24.60 8.25
C ARG A 262 -4.46 -24.83 6.92
N ILE A 263 -4.23 -23.97 5.95
CA ILE A 263 -4.54 -24.19 4.55
C ILE A 263 -3.23 -23.93 3.84
N ARG A 264 -2.45 -25.00 3.66
CA ARG A 264 -1.39 -25.02 2.64
C ARG A 264 -2.03 -24.50 1.37
N ILE A 265 -1.54 -23.37 0.83
CA ILE A 265 -2.00 -22.86 -0.46
C ILE A 265 -1.91 -24.04 -1.40
N SER A 266 -3.07 -24.53 -1.81
CA SER A 266 -3.18 -25.85 -2.40
C SER A 266 -2.15 -25.94 -3.52
N PHE A 267 -1.26 -26.92 -3.42
CA PHE A 267 -0.17 -27.17 -4.36
C PHE A 267 -0.67 -27.41 -5.80
N ARG A 268 -1.89 -27.05 -6.22
CA ARG A 268 -2.34 -27.25 -7.60
C ARG A 268 -1.43 -26.55 -8.60
N ARG A 269 -1.11 -25.26 -8.44
CA ARG A 269 -0.20 -24.57 -9.38
C ARG A 269 1.22 -25.14 -9.29
N ILE A 270 1.82 -25.21 -8.10
CA ILE A 270 3.18 -25.76 -7.91
C ILE A 270 3.27 -27.24 -8.35
N ARG A 271 2.31 -28.11 -8.03
CA ARG A 271 2.27 -29.53 -8.46
C ARG A 271 2.02 -29.67 -9.95
N ILE A 272 1.26 -28.77 -10.59
CA ILE A 272 1.15 -28.72 -12.06
C ILE A 272 2.49 -28.28 -12.67
N SER A 273 3.16 -27.27 -12.11
CA SER A 273 4.50 -26.83 -12.53
C SER A 273 5.53 -27.95 -12.38
N PHE A 274 5.58 -28.60 -11.22
CA PHE A 274 6.46 -29.75 -10.95
C PHE A 274 6.10 -30.98 -11.80
N ARG A 275 4.81 -31.23 -12.10
CA ARG A 275 4.42 -32.27 -13.07
C ARG A 275 4.90 -31.92 -14.48
N ARG A 276 4.76 -30.67 -14.92
CA ARG A 276 5.26 -30.20 -16.23
C ARG A 276 6.79 -30.30 -16.30
N ILE A 277 7.51 -29.88 -15.26
CA ILE A 277 8.97 -30.02 -15.13
C ILE A 277 9.37 -31.51 -15.15
N ARG A 278 8.67 -32.38 -14.41
CA ARG A 278 8.97 -33.82 -14.40
C ARG A 278 8.70 -34.50 -15.76
N ILE A 279 7.68 -34.05 -16.48
CA ILE A 279 7.40 -34.51 -17.86
C ILE A 279 8.48 -34.02 -18.83
N SER A 280 8.92 -32.75 -18.73
CA SER A 280 10.01 -32.23 -19.58
C SER A 280 11.33 -32.95 -19.31
N PHE A 281 11.71 -33.20 -18.06
CA PHE A 281 12.88 -34.01 -17.71
C PHE A 281 12.78 -35.46 -18.21
N ARG A 282 11.60 -36.09 -18.16
CA ARG A 282 11.39 -37.41 -18.78
C ARG A 282 11.60 -37.38 -20.30
N ARG A 283 11.10 -36.34 -20.99
CA ARG A 283 11.31 -36.15 -22.43
C ARG A 283 12.79 -35.95 -22.77
N ILE A 284 13.51 -35.12 -22.01
CA ILE A 284 14.97 -34.91 -22.14
C ILE A 284 15.72 -36.24 -21.93
N ARG A 285 15.36 -37.04 -20.93
CA ARG A 285 16.01 -38.34 -20.69
C ARG A 285 15.78 -39.34 -21.84
N ILE A 286 14.61 -39.30 -22.47
CA ILE A 286 14.28 -40.11 -23.65
C ILE A 286 15.06 -39.64 -24.88
N SER A 287 15.18 -38.33 -25.11
CA SER A 287 15.98 -37.80 -26.22
C SER A 287 17.47 -38.15 -26.07
N PHE A 288 18.04 -38.03 -24.86
CA PHE A 288 19.41 -38.48 -24.58
C PHE A 288 19.60 -39.99 -24.80
N ARG A 289 18.61 -40.84 -24.45
CA ARG A 289 18.66 -42.27 -24.78
C ARG A 289 18.67 -42.50 -26.30
N ARG A 290 17.84 -41.77 -27.06
CA ARG A 290 17.81 -41.86 -28.53
C ARG A 290 19.14 -41.41 -29.15
N ILE A 291 19.73 -40.31 -28.66
CA ILE A 291 21.06 -39.83 -29.06
C ILE A 291 22.12 -40.89 -28.76
N ARG A 292 22.09 -41.52 -27.58
CA ARG A 292 23.05 -42.58 -27.23
C ARG A 292 22.93 -43.81 -28.13
N ILE A 293 21.70 -44.15 -28.57
CA ILE A 293 21.45 -45.23 -29.53
C ILE A 293 21.95 -44.86 -30.92
N SER A 294 21.74 -43.62 -31.39
CA SER A 294 22.27 -43.18 -32.69
C SER A 294 23.80 -43.18 -32.70
N PHE A 295 24.46 -42.71 -31.63
CA PHE A 295 25.91 -42.81 -31.48
C PHE A 295 26.42 -44.26 -31.48
N ARG A 296 25.70 -45.20 -30.85
CA ARG A 296 26.03 -46.64 -30.94
C ARG A 296 25.94 -47.16 -32.37
N ARG A 297 24.90 -46.78 -33.13
CA ARG A 297 24.73 -47.17 -34.53
C ARG A 297 25.85 -46.60 -35.42
N ILE A 298 26.22 -45.33 -35.23
CA ILE A 298 27.35 -44.69 -35.91
C ILE A 298 28.66 -45.42 -35.59
N ARG A 299 28.90 -45.80 -34.32
CA ARG A 299 30.10 -46.53 -33.95
C ARG A 299 30.18 -47.92 -34.59
N ILE A 300 29.04 -48.59 -34.79
CA ILE A 300 28.95 -49.87 -35.49
C ILE A 300 29.20 -49.71 -36.99
N SER A 301 28.66 -48.65 -37.63
CA SER A 301 28.93 -48.38 -39.05
C SER A 301 30.41 -48.09 -39.30
N PHE A 302 31.05 -47.28 -38.45
CA PHE A 302 32.50 -47.04 -38.52
C PHE A 302 33.33 -48.32 -38.34
N ARG A 303 32.93 -49.22 -37.44
CA ARG A 303 33.59 -50.54 -37.31
C ARG A 303 33.46 -51.36 -38.60
N ARG A 304 32.28 -51.38 -39.23
CA ARG A 304 32.06 -52.08 -40.51
C ARG A 304 32.92 -51.49 -41.64
N ILE A 305 32.98 -50.15 -41.74
CA ILE A 305 33.84 -49.46 -42.72
C ILE A 305 35.31 -49.83 -42.50
N ARG A 306 35.79 -49.83 -41.25
CA ARG A 306 37.17 -50.17 -40.91
C ARG A 306 37.51 -51.63 -41.24
N ILE A 307 36.57 -52.55 -41.07
CA ILE A 307 36.72 -53.96 -41.49
C ILE A 307 36.76 -54.08 -43.01
N GLY A 308 35.89 -53.35 -43.72
CA GLY A 308 35.91 -53.25 -45.19
C GLY A 308 37.25 -52.74 -45.73
N LEU A 309 37.76 -51.65 -45.18
CA LEU A 309 39.07 -51.09 -45.53
C LEU A 309 40.23 -52.06 -45.22
N ARG A 310 40.17 -52.80 -44.11
CA ARG A 310 41.15 -53.87 -43.83
C ARG A 310 41.09 -54.98 -44.88
N ARG A 311 39.90 -55.41 -45.30
CA ARG A 311 39.73 -56.44 -46.35
C ARG A 311 40.25 -55.96 -47.71
N ILE A 312 40.02 -54.70 -48.07
CA ILE A 312 40.57 -54.09 -49.28
C ILE A 312 42.10 -54.04 -49.21
N ARG A 313 42.68 -53.60 -48.09
CA ARG A 313 44.13 -53.58 -47.87
C ARG A 313 44.78 -54.96 -47.96
N ILE A 314 44.12 -56.01 -47.47
CA ILE A 314 44.61 -57.39 -47.60
C ILE A 314 44.55 -57.88 -49.05
N ARG A 315 43.54 -57.46 -49.84
CA ARG A 315 43.45 -57.79 -51.26
C ARG A 315 44.53 -57.10 -52.10
N PHE A 316 44.89 -55.85 -51.78
CA PHE A 316 45.93 -55.10 -52.49
C PHE A 316 47.36 -55.42 -52.05
N GLY A 317 47.58 -55.94 -50.83
CA GLY A 317 48.89 -56.42 -50.39
C GLY A 317 49.27 -57.83 -50.86
N ARG A 318 48.47 -58.42 -51.76
CA ARG A 318 48.67 -59.73 -52.39
C ARG A 318 48.75 -59.64 -53.92
N LEU A 319 48.95 -58.43 -54.44
CA LEU A 319 49.30 -58.14 -55.83
C LEU A 319 50.78 -57.76 -55.89
#